data_AF-A0AA35SHP8-F1
#
_entry.id   AF-A0AA35SHP8-F1
#
_cell.length_a   1.000
_cell.length_b   1.000
_cell.length_c   1.000
_cell.angle_alpha   90.00
_cell.angle_beta   90.00
_cell.angle_gamma   90.00
#
_symmetry.space_group_name_H-M   'P 1'
#
loop_
_entity.id
_entity.type
_entity.pdbx_description
1 polymer ?
#
loop_
_entity_poly.entity_id
_entity_poly.type
_entity_poly.pdbx_seq_one_letter_code
_entity_poly.pdbx_strand_id
1 'polypeptide(L)'
;MLSSLAAFLVLLVFLRGLYLTVSRFWWRDAGRRPSVRYRKDSHLCPDIVRACTTLTHKYRPPLLWGDSGHIQTAYNVLVGHVFVPSPVGDRQSLSTPDGSTVTYDLYQPQHPTTSSLFFLLCPDIGNCSETFYIRSFVHYLLSNGHNVAVLNHNIVAVAAGFVDGLK
;
A
#
# COMPACT_ATOMS: atom_id res chain seq x y z
N MET A 1 7.35 -0.32 -51.87
CA MET A 1 8.23 0.09 -50.74
C MET A 1 7.96 1.51 -50.26
N LEU A 2 7.86 2.52 -51.14
CA LEU A 2 7.59 3.92 -50.72
C LEU A 2 6.27 4.13 -49.95
N SER A 3 5.19 3.43 -50.31
CA SER A 3 3.89 3.54 -49.63
C SER A 3 3.91 3.01 -48.18
N SER A 4 4.68 1.94 -47.93
CA SER A 4 4.85 1.36 -46.59
C SER A 4 5.71 2.26 -45.69
N LEU A 5 6.75 2.89 -46.26
CA LEU A 5 7.58 3.87 -45.54
C LEU A 5 6.77 5.10 -45.13
N ALA A 6 5.94 5.63 -46.04
CA ALA A 6 5.06 6.76 -45.77
C ALA A 6 4.04 6.44 -44.66
N ALA A 7 3.40 5.26 -44.72
CA ALA A 7 2.47 4.81 -43.68
C ALA A 7 3.17 4.67 -42.31
N PHE A 8 4.39 4.14 -42.28
CA PHE A 8 5.18 4.01 -41.05
C PHE A 8 5.54 5.39 -40.45
N LEU A 9 5.94 6.36 -41.29
CA LEU A 9 6.22 7.72 -40.83
C LEU A 9 4.97 8.41 -40.28
N VAL A 10 3.82 8.26 -40.93
CA VAL A 10 2.54 8.79 -40.44
C VAL A 10 2.17 8.19 -39.08
N LEU A 11 2.34 6.87 -38.91
CA LEU A 11 2.12 6.20 -37.64
C LEU A 11 3.05 6.74 -36.55
N LEU A 12 4.35 6.91 -36.83
CA LEU A 12 5.30 7.46 -35.87
C LEU A 12 4.95 8.90 -35.46
N VAL A 13 4.54 9.75 -36.40
CA VAL A 13 4.10 11.11 -36.10
C VAL A 13 2.85 11.11 -35.24
N PHE A 14 1.88 10.23 -35.55
CA PHE A 14 0.67 10.06 -34.75
C PHE A 14 0.99 9.58 -33.32
N LEU A 15 1.81 8.54 -33.18
CA LEU A 15 2.24 8.02 -31.89
C LEU A 15 3.01 9.07 -31.07
N ARG A 16 3.85 9.87 -31.72
CA ARG A 16 4.56 10.98 -31.07
C ARG A 16 3.59 12.08 -30.62
N GLY A 17 2.61 12.45 -31.46
CA GLY A 17 1.57 13.41 -31.10
C GLY A 17 0.72 12.93 -29.91
N LEU A 18 0.35 11.65 -29.92
CA LEU A 18 -0.37 11.00 -28.83
C LEU A 18 0.45 11.02 -27.54
N TYR A 19 1.72 10.60 -27.60
CA TYR A 19 2.64 10.62 -26.46
C TYR A 19 2.79 12.01 -25.86
N LEU A 20 2.96 13.05 -26.70
CA LEU A 20 3.08 14.43 -26.23
C LEU A 20 1.78 14.95 -25.59
N THR A 21 0.63 14.52 -26.08
CA THR A 21 -0.67 14.93 -25.52
C THR A 21 -0.92 14.26 -24.18
N VAL A 22 -0.67 12.96 -24.07
CA VAL A 22 -0.78 12.19 -22.83
C VAL A 22 0.23 12.68 -21.78
N SER A 23 1.49 12.91 -22.17
CA SER A 23 2.51 13.42 -21.24
C SER A 23 2.22 14.84 -20.75
N ARG A 24 1.64 15.71 -21.59
CA ARG A 24 1.19 17.04 -21.18
C ARG A 24 0.02 16.99 -20.20
N PHE A 25 -0.92 16.08 -20.41
CA PHE A 25 -2.02 15.85 -19.47
C PHE A 25 -1.48 15.35 -18.12
N TRP A 26 -0.55 14.38 -18.16
CA TRP A 26 0.11 13.82 -16.98
C TRP A 26 0.93 14.85 -16.20
N TRP A 27 1.61 15.79 -16.87
CA TRP A 27 2.37 16.85 -16.21
C TRP A 27 1.49 17.94 -15.60
N ARG A 28 0.26 18.13 -16.10
CA ARG A 28 -0.72 19.06 -15.52
C ARG A 28 -1.33 18.52 -14.23
N ASP A 29 -1.58 17.21 -14.16
CA ASP A 29 -2.04 16.50 -12.96
C ASP A 29 -0.88 16.12 -12.03
N ALA A 30 0.07 17.04 -11.87
CA ALA A 30 1.04 16.92 -10.83
C ALA A 30 0.30 17.21 -9.51
N GLY A 31 -0.26 16.18 -8.87
CA GLY A 31 -1.01 16.26 -7.61
C GLY A 31 -0.39 17.17 -6.54
N ARG A 32 -1.22 17.81 -5.72
CA ARG A 32 -0.72 18.67 -4.64
C ARG A 32 -0.03 17.80 -3.58
N ARG A 33 1.07 18.29 -3.00
CA ARG A 33 1.66 17.59 -1.85
C ARG A 33 0.62 17.51 -0.73
N PRO A 34 0.40 16.33 -0.12
CA PRO A 34 -0.54 16.20 0.97
C PRO A 34 -0.09 17.05 2.16
N SER A 35 -1.03 17.76 2.79
CA SER A 35 -0.78 18.47 4.05
C SER A 35 -1.13 17.53 5.21
N VAL A 36 -0.13 16.91 5.82
CA VAL A 36 -0.35 16.07 7.00
C VAL A 36 -0.62 16.97 8.21
N ARG A 37 -1.75 16.75 8.88
CA ARG A 37 -2.09 17.43 10.14
C ARG A 37 -2.17 16.41 11.24
N TYR A 38 -1.48 16.66 12.34
CA TYR A 38 -1.53 15.84 13.54
C TYR A 38 -1.45 16.75 14.77
N ARG A 39 -1.84 16.19 15.91
CA ARG A 39 -1.85 16.91 17.18
C ARG A 39 -0.41 17.20 17.62
N LYS A 40 -0.09 18.45 17.95
CA LYS A 40 1.30 18.92 18.19
C LYS A 40 1.94 18.37 19.47
N ASP A 41 1.11 17.95 20.41
CA ASP A 41 1.43 17.33 21.70
C ASP A 41 1.73 15.83 21.60
N SER A 42 1.42 15.19 20.47
CA SER A 42 1.72 13.75 20.27
C SER A 42 3.16 13.55 19.81
N HIS A 43 3.92 12.75 20.56
CA HIS A 43 5.25 12.30 20.16
C HIS A 43 5.21 11.21 19.07
N LEU A 44 4.13 10.42 19.03
CA LEU A 44 3.97 9.32 18.08
C LEU A 44 3.76 9.80 16.63
N CYS A 45 2.96 10.84 16.43
CA CYS A 45 2.61 11.28 15.07
C CYS A 45 3.82 11.80 14.25
N PRO A 46 4.72 12.64 14.81
CA PRO A 46 5.97 13.01 14.15
C PRO A 46 6.83 11.80 13.75
N ASP A 47 6.90 10.78 14.60
CA ASP A 47 7.70 9.59 14.34
C ASP A 47 7.11 8.74 13.22
N ILE A 48 5.79 8.58 13.17
CA ILE A 48 5.09 7.94 12.04
C ILE A 48 5.36 8.70 10.74
N VAL A 49 5.26 10.04 10.74
CA VAL A 49 5.51 10.84 9.53
C VAL A 49 6.97 10.73 9.08
N ARG A 50 7.93 10.63 10.02
CA ARG A 50 9.35 10.41 9.72
C ARG A 50 9.60 9.02 9.14
N ALA A 51 8.95 7.99 9.69
CA ALA A 51 9.10 6.61 9.24
C ALA A 51 8.41 6.35 7.90
N CYS A 52 7.21 6.89 7.69
CA CYS A 52 6.40 6.70 6.49
C CYS A 52 6.51 7.90 5.55
N THR A 53 7.64 8.00 4.84
CA THR A 53 7.90 9.12 3.91
C THR A 53 6.80 9.28 2.85
N THR A 54 6.14 8.19 2.46
CA THR A 54 4.99 8.17 1.53
C THR A 54 3.87 9.14 1.92
N LEU A 55 3.66 9.40 3.22
CA LEU A 55 2.64 10.34 3.70
C LEU A 55 2.91 11.79 3.29
N THR A 56 4.16 12.12 2.95
CA THR A 56 4.60 13.47 2.55
C THR A 56 4.91 13.57 1.06
N HIS A 57 5.10 12.43 0.39
CA HIS A 57 5.40 12.39 -1.03
C HIS A 57 4.18 12.80 -1.86
N LYS A 58 4.49 13.44 -2.99
CA LYS A 58 3.49 13.78 -4.00
C LYS A 58 3.07 12.49 -4.70
N TYR A 59 1.80 12.14 -4.60
CA TYR A 59 1.22 11.05 -5.38
C TYR A 59 1.37 11.36 -6.88
N ARG A 60 1.80 10.35 -7.65
CA ARG A 60 1.90 10.41 -9.11
C ARG A 60 1.03 9.29 -9.68
N PRO A 61 -0.08 9.61 -10.35
CA PRO A 61 -0.95 8.58 -10.90
C PRO A 61 -0.26 7.80 -12.03
N PRO A 62 -0.65 6.54 -12.27
CA PRO A 62 -0.23 5.80 -13.45
C PRO A 62 -0.70 6.48 -14.75
N LEU A 63 0.12 6.44 -15.80
CA LEU A 63 -0.12 7.18 -17.05
C LEU A 63 -1.45 6.87 -17.75
N LEU A 64 -1.88 5.61 -17.76
CA LEU A 64 -3.00 5.17 -18.61
C LEU A 64 -4.39 5.44 -18.00
N TRP A 65 -4.50 5.62 -16.69
CA TRP A 65 -5.78 5.77 -15.99
C TRP A 65 -5.83 6.95 -15.00
N GLY A 66 -4.76 7.75 -14.93
CA GLY A 66 -4.75 9.06 -14.25
C GLY A 66 -5.16 8.99 -12.78
N ASP A 67 -5.68 10.10 -12.27
CA ASP A 67 -6.13 10.27 -10.87
C ASP A 67 -7.52 9.64 -10.57
N SER A 68 -8.11 8.89 -11.52
CA SER A 68 -9.41 8.26 -11.29
C SER A 68 -9.29 7.05 -10.37
N GLY A 69 -9.66 7.23 -9.09
CA GLY A 69 -9.70 6.15 -8.11
C GLY A 69 -10.58 4.97 -8.54
N HIS A 70 -11.67 5.21 -9.29
CA HIS A 70 -12.52 4.13 -9.78
C HIS A 70 -11.82 3.25 -10.83
N ILE A 71 -11.08 3.86 -11.77
CA ILE A 71 -10.36 3.11 -12.80
C ILE A 71 -9.17 2.39 -12.17
N GLN A 72 -8.45 3.04 -11.25
CA GLN A 72 -7.36 2.41 -10.49
C GLN A 72 -7.86 1.19 -9.70
N THR A 73 -9.00 1.32 -9.02
CA THR A 73 -9.61 0.19 -8.29
C THR A 73 -10.04 -0.90 -9.24
N ALA A 74 -10.72 -0.59 -10.35
CA ALA A 74 -11.12 -1.58 -11.35
C ALA A 74 -9.90 -2.32 -11.93
N TYR A 75 -8.84 -1.59 -12.26
CA TYR A 75 -7.58 -2.18 -12.73
C TYR A 75 -6.93 -3.08 -11.68
N ASN A 76 -6.87 -2.64 -10.42
CA ASN A 76 -6.32 -3.45 -9.32
C ASN A 76 -7.17 -4.71 -9.07
N VAL A 77 -8.48 -4.65 -9.24
CA VAL A 77 -9.34 -5.84 -9.17
C VAL A 77 -9.01 -6.80 -10.32
N LEU A 78 -8.83 -6.30 -11.54
CA LEU A 78 -8.56 -7.13 -12.72
C LEU A 78 -7.14 -7.71 -12.79
N VAL A 79 -6.13 -6.93 -12.38
CA VAL A 79 -4.70 -7.26 -12.61
C VAL A 79 -3.89 -7.33 -11.31
N GLY A 80 -4.35 -6.66 -10.25
CA GLY A 80 -3.60 -6.58 -8.98
C GLY A 80 -3.40 -7.92 -8.27
N HIS A 81 -4.08 -8.97 -8.71
CA HIS A 81 -4.01 -10.32 -8.17
C HIS A 81 -2.88 -11.17 -8.78
N VAL A 82 -2.25 -10.70 -9.87
CA VAL A 82 -1.30 -11.51 -10.67
C VAL A 82 0.08 -11.60 -10.00
N PHE A 83 0.53 -10.56 -9.30
CA PHE A 83 1.85 -10.49 -8.68
C PHE A 83 1.78 -10.05 -7.22
N VAL A 84 1.04 -10.81 -6.40
CA VAL A 84 0.90 -10.48 -4.98
C VAL A 84 2.03 -11.13 -4.19
N PRO A 85 2.85 -10.35 -3.46
CA PRO A 85 3.89 -10.91 -2.60
C PRO A 85 3.29 -11.84 -1.55
N SER A 86 4.03 -12.87 -1.15
CA SER A 86 3.64 -13.79 -0.08
C SER A 86 4.59 -13.59 1.10
N PRO A 87 4.39 -12.56 1.94
CA PRO A 87 5.20 -12.39 3.13
C PRO A 87 5.06 -13.63 4.02
N VAL A 88 6.18 -14.14 4.51
CA VAL A 88 6.21 -15.26 5.46
C VAL A 88 6.10 -14.68 6.86
N GLY A 89 5.09 -15.12 7.61
CA GLY A 89 4.85 -14.70 8.98
C GLY A 89 4.42 -15.87 9.84
N ASP A 90 4.58 -15.70 11.15
CA ASP A 90 4.25 -16.70 12.14
C ASP A 90 2.86 -16.44 12.71
N ARG A 91 1.96 -17.43 12.60
CA ARG A 91 0.61 -17.36 13.15
C ARG A 91 0.63 -17.61 14.64
N GLN A 92 0.11 -16.64 15.39
CA GLN A 92 -0.03 -16.67 16.83
C GLN A 92 -1.50 -16.69 17.21
N SER A 93 -1.80 -17.29 18.37
CA SER A 93 -3.14 -17.38 18.94
C SER A 93 -3.11 -16.95 20.38
N LEU A 94 -4.03 -16.06 20.77
CA LEU A 94 -4.21 -15.60 22.14
C LEU A 94 -5.61 -15.99 22.62
N SER A 95 -5.67 -16.72 23.73
CA SER A 95 -6.93 -16.97 24.44
C SER A 95 -7.27 -15.77 25.30
N THR A 96 -8.46 -15.21 25.12
CA THR A 96 -8.97 -14.09 25.90
C THR A 96 -9.78 -14.57 27.10
N PRO A 97 -9.95 -13.74 28.15
CA PRO A 97 -10.67 -14.13 29.37
C PRO A 97 -12.14 -14.51 29.16
N ASP A 98 -12.75 -14.07 28.06
CA ASP A 98 -14.12 -14.42 27.66
C ASP A 98 -14.24 -15.80 26.97
N GLY A 99 -13.12 -16.53 26.85
CA GLY A 99 -13.06 -17.83 26.19
C GLY A 99 -12.95 -17.76 24.66
N SER A 100 -12.90 -16.56 24.07
CA SER A 100 -12.63 -16.42 22.64
C SER A 100 -11.14 -16.58 22.32
N THR A 101 -10.82 -16.77 21.04
CA THR A 101 -9.43 -16.90 20.56
C THR A 101 -9.20 -15.88 19.47
N VAL A 102 -8.20 -15.02 19.71
CA VAL A 102 -7.74 -14.03 18.75
C VAL A 102 -6.52 -14.61 18.05
N THR A 103 -6.56 -14.68 16.71
CA THR A 103 -5.38 -15.09 15.92
C THR A 103 -4.80 -13.89 15.20
N TYR A 104 -3.48 -13.86 15.05
CA TYR A 104 -2.78 -12.81 14.32
C TYR A 104 -1.49 -13.36 13.73
N ASP A 105 -1.03 -12.76 12.63
CA ASP A 105 0.22 -13.15 11.99
C ASP A 105 1.29 -12.09 12.25
N LEU A 106 2.44 -12.53 12.74
CA LEU A 106 3.60 -11.71 13.01
C LEU A 106 4.58 -11.78 11.84
N TYR A 107 5.00 -10.63 11.35
CA TYR A 107 5.95 -10.48 10.25
C TYR A 107 7.15 -9.65 10.69
N GLN A 108 8.34 -10.15 10.39
CA GLN A 108 9.61 -9.50 10.68
C GLN A 108 10.39 -9.25 9.39
N PRO A 109 11.09 -8.11 9.27
CA PRO A 109 11.90 -7.81 8.10
C PRO A 109 13.12 -8.75 8.04
N GLN A 110 13.53 -9.15 6.84
CA GLN A 110 14.72 -9.98 6.63
C GLN A 110 16.03 -9.23 6.90
N HIS A 111 15.98 -7.89 6.88
CA HIS A 111 17.10 -7.02 7.17
C HIS A 111 16.90 -6.35 8.54
N PRO A 112 18.00 -5.91 9.21
CA PRO A 112 17.92 -5.27 10.51
C PRO A 112 16.91 -4.12 10.50
N THR A 113 16.01 -4.13 11.49
CA THR A 113 14.95 -3.14 11.62
C THR A 113 15.55 -1.73 11.67
N THR A 114 15.26 -0.93 10.66
CA THR A 114 15.72 0.46 10.56
C THR A 114 14.85 1.44 11.36
N SER A 115 13.71 0.97 11.86
CA SER A 115 12.75 1.78 12.62
C SER A 115 12.40 1.15 13.97
N SER A 116 12.17 1.98 14.99
CA SER A 116 11.62 1.52 16.28
C SER A 116 10.09 1.32 16.25
N LEU A 117 9.44 1.48 15.09
CA LEU A 117 7.98 1.40 14.98
C LEU A 117 7.52 -0.02 14.68
N PHE A 118 6.50 -0.43 15.42
CA PHE A 118 5.79 -1.68 15.22
C PHE A 118 4.38 -1.38 14.70
N PHE A 119 4.01 -1.98 13.57
CA PHE A 119 2.71 -1.75 12.94
C PHE A 119 1.73 -2.83 13.35
N LEU A 120 0.60 -2.41 13.90
CA LEU A 120 -0.55 -3.27 14.18
C LEU A 120 -1.61 -3.02 13.11
N LEU A 121 -1.84 -4.02 12.25
CA LEU A 121 -2.86 -3.95 11.22
C LEU A 121 -4.11 -4.69 11.68
N CYS A 122 -5.22 -3.96 11.69
CA CYS A 122 -6.56 -4.51 11.86
C CYS A 122 -7.26 -4.38 10.51
N PRO A 123 -7.33 -5.46 9.71
CA PRO A 123 -8.11 -5.45 8.48
C PRO A 123 -9.59 -5.17 8.76
N ASP A 124 -10.37 -4.84 7.73
CA ASP A 124 -11.82 -4.67 7.85
C ASP A 124 -12.54 -6.03 7.76
N ILE A 125 -13.84 -6.05 8.08
CA ILE A 125 -14.69 -7.23 8.14
C ILE A 125 -14.51 -8.12 6.89
N GLY A 126 -14.23 -9.40 7.13
CA GLY A 126 -14.06 -10.39 6.07
C GLY A 126 -12.68 -10.39 5.40
N ASN A 127 -11.73 -9.62 5.94
CA ASN A 127 -10.33 -9.64 5.50
C ASN A 127 -9.42 -10.21 6.58
N CYS A 128 -8.28 -10.75 6.15
CA CYS A 128 -7.25 -11.29 7.02
C CYS A 128 -5.86 -10.99 6.44
N SER A 129 -4.83 -11.43 7.15
CA SER A 129 -3.44 -11.49 6.69
C SER A 129 -3.25 -12.01 5.26
N GLU A 130 -4.08 -12.96 4.82
CA GLU A 130 -3.95 -13.64 3.54
C GLU A 130 -4.57 -12.84 2.39
N THR A 131 -5.35 -11.80 2.68
CA THR A 131 -5.96 -10.93 1.67
C THR A 131 -4.89 -10.19 0.87
N PHE A 132 -5.06 -10.11 -0.45
CA PHE A 132 -4.01 -9.62 -1.35
C PHE A 132 -3.51 -8.20 -1.07
N TYR A 133 -4.41 -7.26 -0.75
CA TYR A 133 -4.00 -5.89 -0.42
C TYR A 133 -3.23 -5.82 0.90
N ILE A 134 -3.62 -6.63 1.89
CA ILE A 134 -2.91 -6.75 3.17
C ILE A 134 -1.51 -7.30 2.94
N ARG A 135 -1.38 -8.39 2.18
CA ARG A 135 -0.06 -8.97 1.83
C ARG A 135 0.86 -7.98 1.14
N SER A 136 0.30 -7.20 0.20
CA SER A 136 1.04 -6.18 -0.53
C SER A 136 1.54 -5.06 0.40
N PHE A 137 0.68 -4.65 1.33
CA PHE A 137 1.02 -3.62 2.32
C PHE A 137 2.02 -4.11 3.37
N VAL A 138 1.85 -5.33 3.88
CA VAL A 138 2.82 -5.99 4.77
C VAL A 138 4.19 -6.06 4.08
N HIS A 139 4.24 -6.55 2.83
CA HIS A 139 5.49 -6.61 2.09
C HIS A 139 6.17 -5.24 1.94
N TYR A 140 5.40 -4.18 1.67
CA TYR A 140 5.92 -2.82 1.63
C TYR A 140 6.53 -2.41 2.98
N LEU A 141 5.84 -2.62 4.10
CA LEU A 141 6.33 -2.28 5.44
C LEU A 141 7.60 -3.07 5.79
N LEU A 142 7.63 -4.37 5.52
CA LEU A 142 8.82 -5.21 5.72
C LEU A 142 10.01 -4.73 4.89
N SER A 143 9.78 -4.31 3.64
CA SER A 143 10.84 -3.78 2.76
C SER A 143 11.42 -2.45 3.24
N ASN A 144 10.67 -1.73 4.09
CA ASN A 144 11.13 -0.50 4.76
C ASN A 144 11.68 -0.77 6.17
N GLY A 145 11.85 -2.04 6.55
CA GLY A 145 12.44 -2.45 7.81
C GLY A 145 11.52 -2.26 9.01
N HIS A 146 10.20 -2.41 8.84
CA HIS A 146 9.23 -2.35 9.93
C HIS A 146 8.78 -3.74 10.35
N ASN A 147 8.54 -3.92 11.66
CA ASN A 147 7.83 -5.09 12.17
C ASN A 147 6.32 -4.88 12.04
N VAL A 148 5.59 -5.94 11.72
CA VAL A 148 4.15 -5.87 11.48
C VAL A 148 3.44 -7.04 12.14
N ALA A 149 2.35 -6.80 12.85
CA ALA A 149 1.38 -7.85 13.18
C ALA A 149 0.04 -7.56 12.53
N VAL A 150 -0.60 -8.60 11.99
CA VAL A 150 -1.89 -8.51 11.32
C VAL A 150 -2.92 -9.35 12.02
N LEU A 151 -4.00 -8.72 12.47
CA LEU A 151 -5.12 -9.38 13.12
C LEU A 151 -5.92 -10.23 12.12
N ASN A 152 -6.09 -11.51 12.42
CA ASN A 152 -6.96 -12.42 11.70
C ASN A 152 -8.31 -12.50 12.42
N HIS A 153 -9.22 -11.59 12.06
CA HIS A 153 -10.57 -11.58 12.60
C HIS A 153 -11.52 -12.19 11.56
N ASN A 154 -11.91 -13.46 11.75
CA ASN A 154 -12.94 -14.06 10.90
C ASN A 154 -14.35 -13.55 11.24
N ILE A 155 -14.51 -12.89 12.38
CA ILE A 155 -15.74 -12.26 12.89
C ILE A 155 -15.31 -11.05 13.75
N VAL A 156 -16.02 -9.93 13.61
CA VAL A 156 -15.84 -8.63 14.31
C VAL A 156 -15.15 -8.77 15.68
N ALA A 157 -13.87 -8.41 15.75
CA ALA A 157 -13.16 -8.18 17.00
C ALA A 157 -12.71 -6.71 17.00
N VAL A 158 -13.40 -5.88 17.77
CA VAL A 158 -13.00 -4.48 18.02
C VAL A 158 -11.75 -4.54 18.90
N ALA A 159 -10.57 -4.33 18.32
CA ALA A 159 -9.33 -4.21 19.07
C ALA A 159 -9.30 -2.84 19.78
N ALA A 160 -9.88 -2.78 20.97
CA ALA A 160 -9.66 -1.69 21.91
C ALA A 160 -8.30 -1.91 22.61
N GLY A 161 -7.33 -1.05 22.28
CA GLY A 161 -6.11 -0.77 23.05
C GLY A 161 -5.31 -1.97 23.58
N PHE A 162 -4.27 -2.39 22.87
CA PHE A 162 -3.26 -3.28 23.44
C PHE A 162 -1.85 -2.85 23.01
N VAL A 163 -1.18 -2.09 23.89
CA VAL A 163 0.25 -1.72 23.79
C VAL A 163 1.09 -2.38 24.90
N ASP A 164 0.47 -3.09 25.85
CA ASP A 164 1.17 -3.55 27.07
C ASP A 164 1.67 -5.01 27.03
N GLY A 165 1.86 -5.61 25.85
CA GLY A 165 2.20 -7.05 25.75
C GLY A 165 3.27 -7.46 24.74
N LEU A 166 3.74 -6.56 23.87
CA LEU A 166 4.79 -6.88 22.90
C LEU A 166 6.15 -6.54 23.52
N LYS A 167 6.65 -7.44 24.37
CA LYS A 167 8.06 -7.47 24.80
C LYS A 167 8.81 -8.52 24.01
#